data_AF-A0A6C0CFA5-F1
#
_entry.id   AF-A0A6C0CFA5-F1
#
_cell.length_a   1.000
_cell.length_b   1.000
_cell.length_c   1.000
_cell.angle_alpha   90.00
_cell.angle_beta   90.00
_cell.angle_gamma   90.00
#
_symmetry.space_group_name_H-M   'P 1'
#
loop_
_entity.id
_entity.type
_entity.pdbx_description
1 polymer ?
#
loop_
_entity_poly.entity_id
_entity_poly.type
_entity_poly.pdbx_seq_one_letter_code
_entity_poly.pdbx_strand_id
1 'polypeptide(L)'
;MDNTFESLIQVYLAQVDSALKVSDLLAKHDNSEEITVDHIIGGLVFRLMTPMTNEELADSISTAKQIMEKIDDSDSCSESEYDEIDETYEKTDFGSRKVVRPVCNCEICSKLRVCLINYCNHECNDPLAQKFKDSIDSTCEKHKIYI
;
A
#
# COMPACT_ATOMS: atom_id res chain seq x y z
N MET A 1 7.59 24.56 12.30
CA MET A 1 6.63 23.71 13.02
C MET A 1 6.47 22.40 12.23
N ASP A 2 7.58 21.90 11.68
CA ASP A 2 7.57 21.09 10.45
C ASP A 2 8.08 19.66 10.67
N ASN A 3 8.99 19.44 11.64
CA ASN A 3 9.53 18.12 11.96
C ASN A 3 8.48 17.04 12.30
N THR A 4 7.39 17.40 12.99
CA THR A 4 6.36 16.41 13.37
C THR A 4 5.54 15.96 12.17
N PHE A 5 5.26 16.86 11.23
CA PHE A 5 4.50 16.54 10.03
C PHE A 5 5.34 15.73 9.03
N GLU A 6 6.61 16.12 8.85
CA GLU A 6 7.60 15.35 8.07
C GLU A 6 7.76 13.93 8.62
N SER A 7 7.85 13.78 9.94
CA SER A 7 7.95 12.46 10.58
C SER A 7 6.70 11.60 10.31
N LEU A 8 5.51 12.20 10.29
CA LEU A 8 4.26 11.48 9.99
C LEU A 8 4.20 11.06 8.51
N ILE A 9 4.60 11.93 7.58
CA ILE A 9 4.69 11.60 6.15
C ILE A 9 5.68 10.46 5.95
N GLN A 10 6.85 10.54 6.58
CA GLN A 10 7.88 9.53 6.50
C GLN A 10 7.38 8.16 6.98
N VAL A 11 6.70 8.11 8.13
CA VAL A 11 6.13 6.86 8.67
C VAL A 11 5.06 6.31 7.73
N TYR A 12 4.22 7.18 7.18
CA TYR A 12 3.20 6.78 6.21
C TYR A 12 3.82 6.20 4.94
N LEU A 13 4.84 6.86 4.36
CA LEU A 13 5.57 6.37 3.19
C LEU A 13 6.28 5.05 3.49
N ALA A 14 6.87 4.89 4.68
CA ALA A 14 7.48 3.63 5.09
C ALA A 14 6.45 2.49 5.16
N GLN A 15 5.25 2.77 5.69
CA GLN A 15 4.16 1.80 5.72
C GLN A 15 3.70 1.41 4.31
N VAL A 16 3.58 2.37 3.40
CA VAL A 16 3.22 2.12 1.99
C VAL A 16 4.31 1.31 1.28
N ASP A 17 5.59 1.67 1.43
CA ASP A 17 6.72 0.93 0.86
C ASP A 17 6.71 -0.54 1.33
N SER A 18 6.54 -0.77 2.63
CA SER A 18 6.45 -2.11 3.19
C SER A 18 5.25 -2.90 2.65
N ALA A 19 4.12 -2.24 2.42
CA ALA A 19 2.93 -2.85 1.82
C ALA A 19 3.18 -3.23 0.35
N LEU A 20 3.88 -2.39 -0.42
CA LEU A 20 4.24 -2.67 -1.81
C LEU A 20 5.26 -3.81 -1.92
N LYS A 21 6.22 -3.91 -1.00
CA LYS A 21 7.14 -5.06 -0.91
C LYS A 21 6.39 -6.37 -0.67
N VAL A 22 5.36 -6.36 0.18
CA VAL A 22 4.49 -7.54 0.36
C VAL A 22 3.70 -7.82 -0.92
N SER A 23 3.19 -6.78 -1.58
CA SER A 23 2.43 -6.91 -2.83
C SER A 23 3.27 -7.57 -3.94
N ASP A 24 4.52 -7.14 -4.10
CA ASP A 24 5.50 -7.74 -5.02
C ASP A 24 5.77 -9.21 -4.68
N LEU A 25 5.95 -9.53 -3.39
CA LEU A 25 6.11 -10.91 -2.95
C LEU A 25 4.88 -11.78 -3.24
N LEU A 26 3.66 -11.24 -3.06
CA LEU A 26 2.43 -11.94 -3.41
C LEU A 26 2.35 -12.21 -4.92
N ALA A 27 2.69 -11.22 -5.75
CA ALA A 27 2.72 -11.37 -7.20
C ALA A 27 3.69 -12.48 -7.63
N LYS A 28 4.89 -12.52 -7.03
CA LYS A 28 5.88 -13.58 -7.25
C LYS A 28 5.35 -14.96 -6.86
N HIS A 29 4.62 -15.06 -5.74
CA HIS A 29 4.03 -16.33 -5.31
C HIS A 29 2.87 -16.80 -6.19
N ASP A 30 2.20 -15.88 -6.90
CA ASP A 30 1.16 -16.18 -7.88
C ASP A 30 1.73 -16.43 -9.29
N ASN A 31 3.06 -16.30 -9.47
CA ASN A 31 3.73 -16.28 -10.78
C ASN A 31 3.14 -15.23 -11.75
N SER A 32 2.69 -14.10 -11.21
CA SER A 32 2.18 -12.97 -12.00
C SER A 32 3.35 -12.15 -12.54
N GLU A 33 3.26 -11.72 -13.80
CA GLU A 33 4.26 -10.83 -14.42
C GLU A 33 4.19 -9.41 -13.86
N GLU A 34 3.01 -9.01 -13.35
CA GLU A 34 2.75 -7.68 -12.82
C GLU A 34 2.08 -7.74 -11.43
N ILE A 35 2.25 -6.66 -10.67
CA ILE A 35 1.53 -6.47 -9.40
C ILE A 35 0.09 -6.05 -9.73
N THR A 36 -0.88 -6.92 -9.43
CA THR A 36 -2.30 -6.66 -9.66
C THR A 36 -2.91 -5.86 -8.51
N VAL A 37 -4.12 -5.35 -8.72
CA VAL A 37 -4.91 -4.68 -7.67
C VAL A 37 -5.11 -5.58 -6.44
N ASP A 38 -5.31 -6.89 -6.63
CA ASP A 38 -5.44 -7.85 -5.52
C ASP A 38 -4.16 -7.98 -4.71
N HIS A 39 -3.00 -7.96 -5.37
CA HIS A 39 -1.70 -7.95 -4.70
C HIS A 39 -1.52 -6.69 -3.85
N ILE A 40 -1.88 -5.52 -4.39
CA ILE A 40 -1.81 -4.23 -3.67
C ILE A 40 -2.72 -4.22 -2.46
N ILE A 41 -4.00 -4.57 -2.63
CA ILE A 41 -4.96 -4.62 -1.50
C ILE A 41 -4.48 -5.62 -0.45
N GLY A 42 -3.98 -6.78 -0.88
CA GLY A 42 -3.39 -7.78 0.00
C GLY A 42 -2.22 -7.24 0.83
N GLY A 43 -1.28 -6.54 0.19
CA GLY A 43 -0.16 -5.91 0.88
C GLY A 43 -0.57 -4.85 1.89
N LEU A 44 -1.53 -3.99 1.52
CA LEU A 44 -2.07 -2.93 2.41
C LEU A 44 -2.77 -3.54 3.64
N VAL A 45 -3.67 -4.50 3.42
CA VAL A 45 -4.36 -5.20 4.52
C VAL A 45 -3.37 -5.94 5.43
N PHE A 46 -2.38 -6.60 4.84
CA PHE A 46 -1.34 -7.29 5.60
C PHE A 46 -0.62 -6.33 6.54
N ARG A 47 -0.17 -5.17 6.05
CA ARG A 47 0.62 -4.21 6.85
C ARG A 47 -0.20 -3.41 7.84
N LEU A 48 -1.50 -3.21 7.58
CA LEU A 48 -2.39 -2.67 8.62
C LEU A 48 -2.47 -3.61 9.82
N MET A 49 -2.56 -4.92 9.57
CA MET A 49 -2.84 -5.92 10.62
C MET A 49 -1.59 -6.65 11.14
N THR A 50 -0.45 -6.47 10.49
CA THR A 50 0.81 -7.12 10.84
C THR A 50 1.91 -6.08 11.01
N PRO A 51 2.46 -5.91 12.22
CA PRO A 51 3.54 -4.96 12.45
C PRO A 51 4.77 -5.38 11.66
N MET A 52 5.52 -4.38 11.18
CA MET A 52 6.84 -4.58 10.59
C MET A 52 7.82 -5.11 11.65
N THR A 53 8.75 -5.95 11.21
CA THR A 53 9.94 -6.26 11.99
C THR A 53 10.85 -5.01 12.08
N ASN A 54 11.80 -5.01 13.02
CA ASN A 54 12.75 -3.90 13.15
C ASN A 54 13.60 -3.70 11.89
N GLU A 55 13.92 -4.79 11.18
CA GLU A 55 14.67 -4.76 9.92
C GLU A 55 13.82 -4.14 8.81
N GLU A 56 12.59 -4.64 8.60
CA GLU A 56 11.64 -4.07 7.65
C GLU A 56 11.38 -2.57 7.91
N LEU A 57 11.25 -2.20 9.19
CA LEU A 57 11.02 -0.82 9.58
C LEU A 57 12.21 0.08 9.24
N ALA A 58 13.45 -0.36 9.56
CA ALA A 58 14.65 0.40 9.26
C ALA A 58 14.81 0.62 7.75
N ASP A 59 14.60 -0.43 6.96
CA ASP A 59 14.68 -0.39 5.51
C ASP A 59 13.63 0.55 4.91
N SER A 60 12.36 0.39 5.31
CA SER A 60 11.26 1.21 4.79
C SER A 60 11.37 2.68 5.22
N ILE A 61 11.85 2.96 6.43
CA ILE A 61 12.14 4.34 6.86
C ILE A 61 13.26 4.94 6.01
N SER A 62 14.31 4.18 5.68
CA SER A 62 15.39 4.64 4.81
C SER A 62 14.88 4.95 3.40
N THR A 63 14.04 4.07 2.83
CA THR A 63 13.41 4.31 1.53
C THR A 63 12.51 5.55 1.56
N ALA A 64 11.73 5.74 2.63
CA ALA A 64 10.90 6.92 2.80
C ALA A 64 11.71 8.22 2.83
N LYS A 65 12.87 8.25 3.52
CA LYS A 65 13.78 9.42 3.49
C LYS A 65 14.24 9.74 2.08
N GLN A 66 14.70 8.74 1.34
CA GLN A 66 15.18 8.92 -0.02
C GLN A 66 14.08 9.43 -0.96
N ILE A 67 12.82 9.03 -0.74
CA ILE A 67 11.68 9.56 -1.50
C ILE A 67 11.46 11.03 -1.17
N MET A 68 11.47 11.40 0.11
CA MET A 68 11.27 12.79 0.55
C MET A 68 12.40 13.71 0.05
N GLU A 69 13.66 13.30 0.20
CA GLU A 69 14.83 14.05 -0.28
C GLU A 69 14.75 14.33 -1.80
N LYS A 70 14.29 13.34 -2.59
CA LYS A 70 14.09 13.52 -4.03
C LYS A 70 12.97 14.50 -4.39
N ILE A 71 11.93 14.58 -3.56
CA ILE A 71 10.83 15.53 -3.75
C ILE A 71 11.36 16.95 -3.48
N ASP A 72 12.10 17.14 -2.39
CA ASP A 72 12.67 18.45 -2.02
C ASP A 72 13.73 18.93 -3.01
N ASP A 73 14.57 18.02 -3.55
CA ASP A 73 15.57 18.36 -4.58
C ASP A 73 14.94 18.71 -5.94
N SER A 74 13.69 18.30 -6.20
CA SER A 74 12.98 18.59 -7.46
C SER A 74 12.41 20.02 -7.54
N ASP A 75 12.41 20.77 -6.43
CA ASP A 75 12.00 22.18 -6.38
C ASP A 75 13.05 23.15 -6.99
N SER A 76 14.18 22.65 -7.51
CA SER A 76 15.13 23.43 -8.31
C SER A 76 14.95 23.29 -9.83
N CYS A 77 13.93 22.56 -10.29
CA CYS A 77 13.66 22.36 -11.72
C CYS A 77 12.57 23.33 -12.18
N SER A 78 13.00 24.28 -13.03
CA SER A 78 12.19 25.20 -13.84
C SER A 78 10.81 24.67 -14.18
N GLU A 79 9.80 25.56 -14.09
CA GLU A 79 8.46 25.49 -14.73
C GLU A 79 8.50 24.81 -16.11
N SER A 80 8.56 23.48 -16.13
CA SER A 80 8.17 22.69 -17.27
C SER A 80 6.68 22.55 -17.12
N GLU A 81 5.93 23.18 -18.04
CA GLU A 81 4.55 22.84 -18.31
C GLU A 81 4.41 21.32 -18.17
N TYR A 82 3.65 20.88 -17.16
CA TYR A 82 3.23 19.50 -17.08
C TYR A 82 2.38 19.28 -18.33
N ASP A 83 2.98 18.71 -19.38
CA ASP A 83 2.22 18.16 -20.48
C ASP A 83 1.18 17.25 -19.83
N GLU A 84 -0.09 17.63 -19.97
CA GLU A 84 -1.23 16.88 -19.47
C GLU A 84 -1.18 15.52 -20.18
N ILE A 85 -0.55 14.53 -19.55
CA ILE A 85 -0.45 13.17 -20.10
C ILE A 85 -1.88 12.66 -20.11
N ASP A 86 -2.49 12.64 -21.28
CA ASP A 86 -3.82 12.07 -21.48
C ASP A 86 -3.82 10.64 -20.90
N GLU A 87 -4.62 10.41 -19.86
CA GLU A 87 -4.73 9.12 -19.18
C GLU A 87 -5.32 8.11 -20.17
N THR A 88 -4.46 7.46 -20.96
CA THR A 88 -4.85 6.50 -22.01
C THR A 88 -5.19 5.12 -21.46
N TYR A 89 -5.25 4.95 -20.13
CA TYR A 89 -5.65 3.68 -19.53
C TYR A 89 -7.12 3.43 -19.83
N GLU A 90 -7.42 2.29 -20.48
CA GLU A 90 -8.81 1.86 -20.62
C GLU A 90 -9.47 1.80 -19.25
N LYS A 91 -10.61 2.49 -19.07
CA LYS A 91 -11.43 2.38 -17.86
C LYS A 91 -11.80 0.91 -17.66
N THR A 92 -11.03 0.23 -16.82
CA THR A 92 -11.22 -1.18 -16.54
C THR A 92 -12.38 -1.28 -15.56
N ASP A 93 -13.57 -1.67 -16.05
CA ASP A 93 -14.68 -2.05 -15.18
C ASP A 93 -14.44 -3.48 -14.69
N PHE A 94 -13.97 -3.61 -13.45
CA PHE A 94 -13.74 -4.91 -12.82
C PHE A 94 -15.04 -5.62 -12.43
N GLY A 95 -16.19 -4.95 -12.58
CA GLY A 95 -17.44 -5.40 -11.99
C GLY A 95 -17.36 -5.46 -10.46
N SER A 96 -18.38 -6.04 -9.85
CA SER A 96 -18.40 -6.29 -8.41
C SER A 96 -17.75 -7.63 -8.11
N ARG A 97 -16.69 -7.64 -7.29
CA ARG A 97 -15.91 -8.86 -7.01
C ARG A 97 -15.30 -8.87 -5.61
N LYS A 98 -14.79 -10.02 -5.19
CA LYS A 98 -13.99 -10.16 -3.97
C LYS A 98 -12.50 -10.08 -4.26
N VAL A 99 -11.71 -9.67 -3.27
CA VAL A 99 -10.25 -9.78 -3.32
C VAL A 99 -9.84 -11.24 -3.46
N VAL A 100 -8.92 -11.51 -4.40
CA VAL A 100 -8.39 -12.84 -4.61
C VAL A 100 -7.44 -13.21 -3.46
N ARG A 101 -7.66 -14.39 -2.87
CA ARG A 101 -6.85 -14.89 -1.76
C ARG A 101 -5.65 -15.67 -2.30
N PRO A 102 -4.44 -15.50 -1.75
CA PRO A 102 -3.28 -16.24 -2.20
C PRO A 102 -3.42 -17.74 -1.91
N VAL A 103 -2.97 -18.60 -2.82
CA VAL A 103 -3.03 -20.05 -2.66
C VAL A 103 -1.74 -20.66 -2.07
N CYS A 104 -0.62 -19.93 -2.11
CA CYS A 104 0.67 -20.36 -1.56
C CYS A 104 0.62 -20.56 -0.03
N ASN A 105 1.20 -21.64 0.48
CA ASN A 105 1.16 -22.00 1.91
C ASN A 105 2.34 -21.48 2.75
N CYS A 106 3.09 -20.49 2.25
CA CYS A 106 4.11 -19.84 3.05
C CYS A 106 3.48 -19.04 4.20
N GLU A 107 4.33 -18.59 5.13
CA GLU A 107 3.89 -17.83 6.32
C GLU A 107 3.14 -16.55 5.93
N ILE A 108 3.69 -15.76 5.01
CA ILE A 108 3.13 -14.47 4.60
C ILE A 108 1.75 -14.65 3.96
N CYS A 109 1.62 -15.57 2.99
CA CYS A 109 0.34 -15.82 2.34
C CYS A 109 -0.70 -16.39 3.31
N SER A 110 -0.29 -17.28 4.21
CA SER A 110 -1.20 -17.86 5.21
C SER A 110 -1.70 -16.80 6.19
N LYS A 111 -0.81 -15.93 6.66
CA LYS A 111 -1.16 -14.81 7.53
C LYS A 111 -2.02 -13.78 6.82
N LEU A 112 -1.75 -13.47 5.55
CA LEU A 112 -2.61 -12.60 4.75
C LEU A 112 -4.05 -13.14 4.66
N ARG A 113 -4.25 -14.44 4.45
CA ARG A 113 -5.61 -15.00 4.45
C ARG A 113 -6.33 -14.77 5.78
N VAL A 114 -5.62 -14.89 6.90
CA VAL A 114 -6.15 -14.60 8.24
C VAL A 114 -6.48 -13.11 8.37
N CYS A 115 -5.62 -12.22 7.88
CA CYS A 115 -5.89 -10.77 7.85
C CYS A 115 -7.15 -10.47 7.04
N LEU A 116 -7.27 -10.96 5.80
CA LEU A 116 -8.44 -10.75 4.94
C LEU A 116 -9.74 -11.24 5.59
N ILE A 117 -9.71 -12.39 6.29
CA ILE A 117 -10.89 -12.92 7.00
C ILE A 117 -11.30 -12.01 8.17
N ASN A 118 -10.34 -11.44 8.88
CA ASN A 118 -10.59 -10.66 10.09
C ASN A 118 -10.66 -9.15 9.85
N TYR A 119 -10.42 -8.69 8.62
CA TYR A 119 -10.28 -7.28 8.29
C TYR A 119 -11.50 -6.44 8.70
N CYS A 120 -12.71 -6.96 8.48
CA CYS A 120 -13.96 -6.26 8.84
C CYS A 120 -14.11 -6.03 10.36
N ASN A 121 -13.44 -6.84 11.18
CA ASN A 121 -13.47 -6.75 12.64
C ASN A 121 -12.19 -6.14 13.21
N HIS A 122 -11.28 -5.65 12.35
CA HIS A 122 -10.03 -5.07 12.82
C HIS A 122 -10.26 -3.67 13.38
N GLU A 123 -10.00 -3.51 14.67
CA GLU A 123 -10.03 -2.22 15.34
C GLU A 123 -8.63 -1.56 15.29
N CYS A 124 -8.59 -0.32 14.79
CA CYS A 124 -7.36 0.46 14.74
C CYS A 124 -7.12 1.14 16.09
N ASN A 125 -5.90 1.02 16.60
CA ASN A 125 -5.53 1.53 17.93
C ASN A 125 -5.12 3.00 17.94
N ASP A 126 -4.93 3.61 16.76
CA ASP A 126 -4.50 4.99 16.62
C ASP A 126 -5.11 5.67 15.37
N PRO A 127 -5.13 7.01 15.33
CA PRO A 127 -5.74 7.75 14.22
C PRO A 127 -5.07 7.57 12.86
N LEU A 128 -3.78 7.24 12.80
CA LEU A 128 -3.07 7.05 11.53
C LEU A 128 -3.44 5.69 10.93
N ALA A 129 -3.48 4.64 11.75
CA ALA A 129 -3.97 3.33 11.36
C ALA A 129 -5.44 3.40 10.88
N GLN A 130 -6.28 4.17 11.57
CA GLN A 130 -7.67 4.36 11.14
C GLN A 130 -7.75 5.03 9.77
N LYS A 131 -7.00 6.11 9.53
CA LYS A 131 -6.95 6.76 8.22
C LYS A 131 -6.48 5.82 7.12
N PHE A 132 -5.47 4.99 7.42
CA PHE A 132 -4.98 3.99 6.47
C PHE A 132 -6.07 2.96 6.13
N LYS A 133 -6.82 2.49 7.14
CA LYS A 133 -7.96 1.60 6.94
C LYS A 133 -9.05 2.27 6.09
N ASP A 134 -9.43 3.50 6.43
CA ASP A 134 -10.48 4.26 5.74
C ASP A 134 -10.11 4.49 4.25
N SER A 135 -8.83 4.71 3.95
CA SER A 135 -8.34 4.80 2.58
C SER A 135 -8.52 3.49 1.80
N ILE A 136 -8.22 2.35 2.42
CA ILE A 136 -8.44 1.03 1.80
C ILE A 136 -9.94 0.82 1.56
N ASP A 137 -10.78 1.06 2.56
CA ASP A 137 -12.23 0.89 2.48
C ASP A 137 -12.85 1.76 1.38
N SER A 138 -12.50 3.05 1.36
CA SER A 138 -13.00 4.02 0.38
C SER A 138 -12.62 3.65 -1.06
N THR A 139 -11.36 3.25 -1.29
CA THR A 139 -10.92 2.80 -2.61
C THR A 139 -11.64 1.51 -3.02
N CYS A 140 -11.75 0.53 -2.11
CA CYS A 140 -12.42 -0.73 -2.40
C CYS A 140 -13.92 -0.52 -2.71
N GLU A 141 -14.61 0.33 -1.95
CA GLU A 141 -16.01 0.69 -2.20
C GLU A 141 -16.19 1.36 -3.56
N LYS A 142 -15.36 2.37 -3.88
CA LYS A 142 -15.40 3.08 -5.16
C LYS A 142 -15.27 2.14 -6.36
N HIS A 143 -14.43 1.11 -6.24
CA HIS A 143 -14.17 0.14 -7.29
C HIS A 143 -14.99 -1.17 -7.13
N LYS A 144 -15.94 -1.23 -6.18
CA LYS A 144 -16.80 -2.39 -5.89
C LYS A 144 -16.03 -3.69 -5.63
N ILE A 145 -14.89 -3.57 -4.95
CA ILE A 145 -14.06 -4.68 -4.50
C ILE A 145 -14.37 -4.96 -3.03
N TYR A 146 -14.68 -6.20 -2.70
CA TYR A 146 -14.99 -6.62 -1.32
C TYR A 146 -13.85 -7.44 -0.72
N ILE A 147 -13.41 -7.03 0.47
CA ILE A 147 -12.40 -7.72 1.28
C ILE A 147 -13.08 -8.79 2.14
#